data_AF-A0A537VN23-F1
#
_entry.id   AF-A0A537VN23-F1
#
_cell.length_a   1.000
_cell.length_b   1.000
_cell.length_c   1.000
_cell.angle_alpha   90.00
_cell.angle_beta   90.00
_cell.angle_gamma   90.00
#
_symmetry.space_group_name_H-M   'P 1'
#
loop_
_entity.id
_entity.type
_entity.pdbx_description
1 polymer ?
#
loop_
_entity_poly.entity_id
_entity_poly.type
_entity_poly.pdbx_seq_one_letter_code
_entity_poly.pdbx_strand_id
1 'polypeptide(L)' 'MTLQEAKSIARHLGLALRKVRSGDYRVNFRDGNEPAPYYTDDLEDAVNTAVEMARKRGK' A
#
# COMPACT_ATOMS: atom_id res chain seq x y z
N MET A 1 -11.43 -9.69 0.49
CA MET A 1 -9.98 -9.82 0.22
C MET A 1 -9.24 -10.12 1.52
N THR A 2 -8.24 -11.01 1.49
CA THR A 2 -7.35 -11.29 2.63
C THR A 2 -6.15 -10.33 2.66
N LEU A 3 -5.54 -10.15 3.83
CA LEU A 3 -4.32 -9.34 3.97
C LEU A 3 -3.15 -9.91 3.14
N GLN A 4 -3.10 -11.22 2.92
CA GLN A 4 -2.05 -11.86 2.12
C GLN A 4 -2.18 -11.52 0.63
N GLU A 5 -3.41 -11.52 0.10
CA GLU A 5 -3.70 -11.09 -1.28
C GLU A 5 -3.36 -9.62 -1.47
N ALA A 6 -3.81 -8.74 -0.57
CA ALA A 6 -3.51 -7.31 -0.60
C ALA A 6 -1.99 -7.04 -0.60
N LYS A 7 -1.24 -7.76 0.24
CA LYS A 7 0.23 -7.71 0.26
C LYS A 7 0.85 -8.16 -1.05
N SER A 8 0.29 -9.19 -1.69
CA SER A 8 0.78 -9.70 -2.97
C SER A 8 0.58 -8.67 -4.09
N ILE A 9 -0.58 -8.03 -4.13
CA ILE A 9 -0.90 -6.95 -5.09
C ILE A 9 0.07 -5.78 -4.90
N ALA A 10 0.16 -5.24 -3.68
CA ALA A 10 1.07 -4.13 -3.39
C ALA A 10 2.53 -4.47 -3.73
N ARG A 11 2.97 -5.71 -3.45
CA ARG A 11 4.31 -6.18 -3.81
C ARG A 11 4.54 -6.14 -5.32
N HIS A 12 3.59 -6.61 -6.11
CA HIS A 12 3.71 -6.63 -7.57
C HIS A 12 3.79 -5.22 -8.16
N LEU A 13 3.22 -4.24 -7.47
CA LEU A 13 3.24 -2.82 -7.82
C LEU A 13 4.49 -2.07 -7.32
N GLY A 14 5.42 -2.73 -6.62
CA GLY A 14 6.59 -2.08 -6.03
C GLY A 14 6.31 -1.34 -4.71
N LEU A 15 5.16 -1.58 -4.09
CA LEU A 15 4.77 -1.03 -2.79
C LEU A 15 4.85 -2.07 -1.67
N ALA A 16 4.78 -1.58 -0.44
CA ALA A 16 4.61 -2.33 0.77
C ALA A 16 3.27 -1.97 1.40
N LEU A 17 2.48 -3.00 1.74
CA LEU A 17 1.24 -2.90 2.50
C LEU A 17 1.42 -3.71 3.79
N ARG A 18 1.24 -3.08 4.95
CA ARG A 18 1.34 -3.77 6.25
C ARG A 18 0.32 -3.22 7.25
N LYS A 19 -0.23 -4.11 8.08
CA LYS A 19 -1.03 -3.70 9.24
C LYS A 19 -0.07 -3.22 10.34
N VAL A 20 -0.28 -2.01 10.85
CA VAL A 20 0.49 -1.44 11.97
C VAL A 20 -0.19 -1.74 13.31
N ARG A 21 0.48 -1.44 14.43
CA ARG A 21 -0.01 -1.79 15.77
C ARG A 21 -1.34 -1.12 16.12
N SER A 22 -1.65 0.04 15.55
CA SER A 22 -2.94 0.74 15.73
C SER A 22 -4.12 -0.02 15.10
N GLY A 23 -3.86 -0.94 14.19
CA GLY A 23 -4.88 -1.62 13.39
C GLY A 23 -4.93 -1.14 11.95
N ASP A 24 -4.40 0.03 11.64
CA ASP A 24 -4.43 0.60 10.30
C ASP A 24 -3.52 -0.16 9.32
N TYR A 25 -3.86 -0.07 8.04
CA TYR A 25 -3.04 -0.48 6.93
C TYR A 25 -2.18 0.68 6.44
N ARG A 26 -0.87 0.47 6.50
CA ARG A 26 0.14 1.39 5.99
C ARG A 26 0.54 0.98 4.57
N VAL A 27 0.47 1.92 3.64
CA VAL A 27 0.88 1.76 2.23
C VAL A 27 2.01 2.72 1.91
N ASN A 28 3.10 2.22 1.35
CA ASN A 28 4.24 3.05 0.94
C ASN A 28 5.07 2.37 -0.15
N PHE A 29 5.83 3.14 -0.92
CA PHE A 29 6.83 2.57 -1.82
C PHE A 29 7.95 1.84 -1.07
N ARG A 30 8.48 0.78 -1.69
CA ARG A 30 9.54 -0.06 -1.10
C ARG A 30 10.91 0.59 -1.06
N ASP A 31 11.20 1.46 -2.03
CA ASP A 31 12.49 2.13 -2.16
C ASP A 31 12.64 3.34 -1.23
N GLY A 32 11.61 3.67 -0.45
CA GLY A 32 11.70 4.64 0.64
C GLY A 32 11.90 6.10 0.22
N ASN A 33 11.76 6.41 -1.07
CA ASN A 33 12.11 7.71 -1.63
C ASN A 33 10.91 8.68 -1.81
N GLU A 34 9.70 8.25 -1.44
CA GLU A 34 8.47 9.07 -1.51
C GLU A 34 7.99 9.56 -0.13
N PRO A 35 7.36 10.75 -0.06
CA PRO A 35 7.44 11.59 1.13
C PRO A 35 6.49 11.23 2.28
N ALA A 36 5.45 10.41 2.07
CA ALA A 36 4.60 10.00 3.18
C ALA A 36 3.93 8.64 2.95
N PRO A 37 3.97 7.72 3.93
CA PRO A 37 3.09 6.55 3.92
C PRO A 37 1.62 6.97 4.04
N TYR A 38 0.75 6.29 3.31
CA TYR A 38 -0.70 6.38 3.48
C TYR A 38 -1.17 5.42 4.58
N TYR A 39 -2.17 5.83 5.36
CA TYR A 39 -2.79 5.02 6.40
C TYR A 39 -4.30 5.03 6.23
N THR A 40 -4.92 3.87 6.39
CA THR A 40 -6.37 3.68 6.34
C THR A 40 -6.72 2.45 7.18
N ASP A 41 -7.89 2.42 7.80
CA ASP A 41 -8.40 1.25 8.52
C ASP A 41 -9.08 0.24 7.59
N ASP A 42 -9.30 0.61 6.32
CA ASP A 42 -9.92 -0.23 5.30
C ASP A 42 -8.90 -0.91 4.37
N LEU A 43 -9.01 -2.23 4.23
CA LEU A 43 -8.05 -3.02 3.44
C LEU A 43 -8.21 -2.80 1.93
N GLU A 44 -9.43 -2.53 1.47
CA GLU A 44 -9.72 -2.31 0.06
C GLU A 44 -9.19 -0.94 -0.40
N ASP A 45 -9.42 0.08 0.41
CA ASP A 45 -8.87 1.43 0.23
C ASP A 45 -7.33 1.44 0.24
N ALA A 46 -6.70 0.64 1.10
CA ALA A 46 -5.25 0.47 1.08
C ALA A 46 -4.74 -0.10 -0.26
N VAL A 47 -5.49 -1.03 -0.87
CA VAL A 47 -5.14 -1.59 -2.18
C VAL A 47 -5.40 -0.59 -3.30
N ASN A 48 -6.53 0.11 -3.27
CA ASN A 48 -6.84 1.16 -4.25
C ASN A 48 -5.76 2.25 -4.25
N THR A 49 -5.34 2.69 -3.05
CA THR A 49 -4.24 3.64 -2.90
C THR A 49 -2.93 3.10 -3.47
N ALA A 50 -2.60 1.82 -3.23
CA ALA A 50 -1.39 1.22 -3.81
C ALA A 50 -1.40 1.24 -5.34
N VAL A 51 -2.56 0.97 -5.96
CA VAL A 51 -2.76 1.05 -7.41
C VAL A 51 -2.60 2.49 -7.91
N GLU A 52 -3.18 3.47 -7.22
CA GLU A 52 -3.06 4.87 -7.59
C GLU A 52 -1.63 5.40 -7.48
N MET A 53 -0.94 5.09 -6.38
CA MET A 53 0.46 5.43 -6.19
C MET A 53 1.32 4.84 -7.31
N ALA A 54 1.17 3.55 -7.61
CA ALA A 54 1.91 2.90 -8.70
C ALA A 54 1.65 3.56 -10.07
N ARG A 55 0.39 3.94 -10.36
CA ARG A 55 0.02 4.64 -11.60
C ARG A 55 0.66 6.02 -11.71
N LYS A 56 0.75 6.77 -10.60
CA LYS A 56 1.40 8.10 -10.58
C LYS A 56 2.90 8.03 -10.83
N ARG A 57 3.55 6.95 -10.38
CA ARG A 57 5.00 6.75 -10.53
C ARG A 57 5.42 6.22 -11.92
N GLY A 58 4.55 5.48 -12.60
CA GLY A 58 4.79 4.98 -13.95
C GLY A 58 4.56 6.00 -15.08
N LYS A 59 4.29 7.26 -14.74
CA LYS A 59 4.13 8.38 -15.67
C LYS A 59 5.19 9.45 -15.42
#